data_AF-A0A849R8A5-F1
#
_entry.id   AF-A0A849R8A5-F1
#
_cell.length_a   1.000
_cell.length_b   1.000
_cell.length_c   1.000
_cell.angle_alpha   90.00
_cell.angle_beta   90.00
_cell.angle_gamma   90.00
#
_symmetry.space_group_name_H-M   'P 1'
#
loop_
_entity.id
_entity.type
_entity.pdbx_description
1 polymer ?
#
loop_
_entity_poly.entity_id
_entity_poly.type
_entity_poly.pdbx_seq_one_letter_code
_entity_poly.pdbx_strand_id
1 'polypeptide(L)' 'MNIKLCTDCGFKGTDEMFISGNVIKCPECKSSDITFTHPYDCKCLVCK' A
#
# COMPACT_ATOMS: atom_id res chain seq x y z
N MET A 1 -7.69 7.61 8.66
CA MET A 1 -6.30 7.17 8.41
C MET A 1 -6.23 6.68 6.98
N ASN A 2 -5.37 7.26 6.13
CA ASN A 2 -5.19 6.81 4.75
C ASN A 2 -4.22 5.63 4.73
N ILE A 3 -4.63 4.50 4.15
CA ILE A 3 -3.83 3.27 4.06
C ILE A 3 -3.48 3.04 2.59
N LYS A 4 -2.26 2.56 2.36
CA LYS A 4 -1.72 2.22 1.06
C LYS A 4 -1.53 0.72 0.95
N LEU A 5 -1.80 0.20 -0.24
CA LEU A 5 -1.58 -1.19 -0.60
C LEU A 5 -0.61 -1.24 -1.78
N CYS A 6 0.46 -2.04 -1.65
CA CYS A 6 1.28 -2.39 -2.80
C CYS A 6 0.57 -3.44 -3.66
N THR A 7 0.41 -3.18 -4.95
CA THR A 7 -0.25 -4.11 -5.87
C THR A 7 0.62 -5.34 -6.16
N ASP A 8 1.96 -5.20 -6.09
CA ASP A 8 2.90 -6.29 -6.39
C ASP A 8 3.03 -7.33 -5.29
N CYS A 9 3.15 -6.90 -4.03
CA CYS A 9 3.40 -7.81 -2.90
C CYS A 9 2.25 -7.86 -1.87
N GLY A 10 1.25 -6.99 -2.01
CA GLY A 10 0.13 -6.93 -1.06
C GLY A 10 0.45 -6.27 0.27
N PHE A 11 1.63 -5.66 0.43
CA PHE A 11 2.00 -4.94 1.65
C PHE A 11 1.00 -3.81 1.94
N LYS A 12 0.46 -3.77 3.16
CA LYS A 12 -0.48 -2.75 3.63
C LYS A 12 0.19 -1.91 4.70
N GLY A 13 0.15 -0.59 4.54
CA GLY A 13 0.82 0.33 5.46
C GLY A 13 0.26 1.74 5.36
N THR A 14 0.69 2.62 6.26
CA THR A 14 0.35 4.05 6.18
C THR A 14 1.17 4.75 5.10
N ASP A 15 0.72 5.92 4.67
CA ASP A 15 1.42 6.73 3.65
C ASP A 15 2.91 6.93 4.00
N GLU A 16 3.21 7.19 5.27
CA GLU A 16 4.57 7.36 5.81
C GLU A 16 5.47 6.12 5.61
N MET A 17 4.90 4.92 5.62
CA MET A 17 5.67 3.68 5.40
C MET A 17 6.04 3.48 3.93
N PHE A 18 5.29 4.09 3.02
CA PHE A 18 5.54 4.05 1.58
C PHE A 18 6.32 5.26 1.08
N ILE A 19 6.43 6.33 1.88
CA ILE A 19 7.22 7.50 1.50
C ILE A 19 8.69 7.23 1.85
N SER A 20 9.52 7.06 0.82
CA SER A 20 10.97 7.05 0.96
C SER A 20 11.53 8.31 0.31
N GLY A 21 11.65 9.38 1.11
CA GLY A 21 12.02 10.71 0.64
C GLY A 21 10.86 11.43 -0.07
N ASN A 22 11.05 11.83 -1.34
CA ASN A 22 10.01 12.43 -2.18
C ASN A 22 9.32 11.41 -3.10
N VAL A 23 9.60 10.11 -2.95
CA VAL A 23 9.09 9.07 -3.83
C VAL A 23 8.28 8.07 -3.03
N ILE A 24 7.09 7.74 -3.55
CA ILE A 24 6.23 6.72 -2.98
C ILE A 24 6.70 5.36 -3.53
N LYS A 25 7.25 4.50 -2.67
CA LYS A 25 7.72 3.14 -2.98
C LYS A 25 7.33 2.17 -1.88
N CYS A 26 6.99 0.94 -2.25
CA CYS A 26 6.77 -0.12 -1.27
C CYS A 26 8.08 -0.46 -0.54
N PRO A 27 8.10 -0.51 0.80
CA PRO A 27 9.31 -0.86 1.55
C PRO A 27 9.75 -2.32 1.34
N GLU A 28 8.82 -3.22 1.05
CA GLU A 28 9.09 -4.66 0.90
C GLU A 28 9.69 -4.98 -0.48
N CYS A 29 8.97 -4.63 -1.55
CA CYS A 29 9.34 -5.01 -2.92
C CYS A 29 9.97 -3.88 -3.73
N LYS A 30 10.04 -2.66 -3.17
CA LYS A 30 10.54 -1.43 -3.82
C LYS A 30 9.75 -1.00 -5.06
N SER A 31 8.59 -1.61 -5.31
CA SER A 31 7.70 -1.22 -6.41
C SER A 31 7.11 0.17 -6.17
N SER A 32 6.92 0.92 -7.26
CA SER A 32 6.21 2.19 -7.29
C SER A 32 4.70 2.03 -7.54
N ASP A 33 4.22 0.81 -7.79
CA ASP A 33 2.81 0.53 -8.02
C ASP A 33 2.05 0.38 -6.69
N ILE A 34 1.42 1.49 -6.27
CA ILE A 34 0.83 1.62 -4.94
C ILE A 34 -0.54 2.25 -5.08
N THR A 35 -1.55 1.49 -4.68
CA THR A 35 -2.94 1.92 -4.68
C THR A 35 -3.31 2.56 -3.34
N PHE A 36 -4.09 3.65 -3.39
CA PHE A 36 -4.75 4.19 -2.22
C PHE A 36 -5.94 3.31 -1.86
N THR A 37 -5.92 2.72 -0.66
CA THR A 37 -7.09 2.03 -0.11
C THR A 37 -7.65 2.89 1.00
N HIS A 38 -8.85 3.46 0.79
CA HIS A 38 -9.57 4.06 1.91
C HIS A 38 -9.87 2.97 2.95
N PRO A 39 -9.74 3.28 4.25
CA PRO A 39 -9.87 2.30 5.34
C PRO A 39 -11.25 1.63 5.43
N TYR A 40 -12.24 2.11 4.68
CA TYR A 40 -13.59 1.58 4.63
C TYR A 40 -13.86 0.66 3.43
N ASP A 41 -12.91 0.52 2.49
CA ASP A 41 -13.00 -0.50 1.44
C ASP A 41 -12.35 -1.78 1.94
N CYS A 42 -13.02 -2.41 2.92
CA CYS A 42 -12.70 -3.75 3.37
C CYS A 42 -13.18 -4.77 2.32
N LYS A 43 -12.76 -4.63 1.05
CA LYS A 43 -12.74 -5.75 0.12
C LYS A 43 -11.54 -6.59 0.50
N CYS A 44 -11.78 -7.61 1.32
CA CYS A 44 -10.89 -8.75 1.49
C CYS A 44 -10.44 -9.25 0.11
N LEU A 45 -9.27 -8.81 -0.35
CA LEU A 45 -8.55 -9.39 -1.48
C LEU A 45 -7.91 -10.75 -1.11
N VAL A 46 -8.20 -11.26 0.10
CA VAL A 46 -7.75 -12.56 0.60
C VAL A 46 -8.93 -13.29 1.26
N CYS A 47 -9.84 -13.80 0.44
CA CYS A 47 -10.70 -14.94 0.77
C CYS A 47 -11.13 -15.59 -0.56
N LYS A 48 -10.18 -16.26 -1.20
CA LYS A 48 -10.44 -17.38 -2.10
C LYS A 48 -9.48 -18.51 -1.75
#